data_AF-A0A3D2FEK7-F1
#
_entry.id   AF-A0A3D2FEK7-F1
#
_cell.length_a   1.000
_cell.length_b   1.000
_cell.length_c   1.000
_cell.angle_alpha   90.00
_cell.angle_beta   90.00
_cell.angle_gamma   90.00
#
_symmetry.space_group_name_H-M   'P 1'
#
loop_
_entity.id
_entity.type
_entity.pdbx_description
1 polymer ?
#
loop_
_entity_poly.entity_id
_entity_poly.type
_entity_poly.pdbx_seq_one_letter_code
_entity_poly.pdbx_strand_id
1 'polypeptide(L)'
;MAASVFDSPLYAKLFPSGDTGRLFTDSAAIRAMLLVEGALAKVQGKLGVIPDESGAAIHRASLEITVDPGAIAASTGQKGVCVPGLVAAFRKEMEAPEHSAFAHWGATSQDIIDTALML
;
A
#
# COMPACT_ATOMS: atom_id res chain seq x y z
N MET A 1 28.83 3.60 10.49
CA MET A 1 27.83 2.97 11.37
C MET A 1 26.46 3.32 10.82
N ALA A 2 25.46 2.43 10.91
CA ALA A 2 24.10 2.75 10.46
C ALA A 2 23.52 3.92 11.28
N ALA A 3 22.59 4.68 10.70
CA ALA A 3 21.97 5.82 11.37
C ALA A 3 21.04 5.39 12.53
N SER A 4 20.41 4.21 12.41
CA SER A 4 19.59 3.59 13.45
C SER A 4 20.25 2.30 13.96
N VAL A 5 20.09 2.01 15.25
CA VAL A 5 20.54 0.75 15.86
C VAL A 5 19.76 -0.46 15.35
N PHE A 6 18.51 -0.24 14.91
CA PHE A 6 17.64 -1.29 14.38
C PHE A 6 18.08 -1.76 12.99
N ASP A 7 18.76 -0.90 12.23
CA ASP A 7 19.28 -1.20 10.88
C ASP A 7 20.73 -1.71 10.89
N SER A 8 21.39 -1.69 12.06
CA SER A 8 22.79 -2.08 12.19
C SER A 8 22.94 -3.60 12.30
N PRO A 9 23.68 -4.28 11.41
CA PRO A 9 23.99 -5.71 11.55
C PRO A 9 24.75 -6.04 12.84
N LEU A 10 25.45 -5.05 13.41
CA LEU A 10 26.20 -5.19 14.66
C LEU A 10 25.31 -5.05 15.91
N TYR A 11 24.28 -4.19 15.87
CA TYR A 11 23.52 -3.80 17.07
C TYR A 11 22.06 -4.28 17.08
N ALA A 12 21.49 -4.69 15.96
CA ALA A 12 20.08 -5.10 15.88
C ALA A 12 19.75 -6.30 16.79
N LYS A 13 20.72 -7.18 17.08
CA LYS A 13 20.54 -8.30 18.03
C LYS A 13 20.62 -7.88 19.50
N LEU A 14 21.26 -6.74 19.80
CA LEU A 14 21.34 -6.17 21.15
C LEU A 14 20.08 -5.36 21.47
N PHE A 15 19.48 -4.72 20.46
CA PHE A 15 18.24 -3.94 20.57
C PHE A 15 17.15 -4.51 19.66
N PRO A 16 16.63 -5.72 19.95
CA PRO A 16 15.64 -6.35 19.09
C PRO A 16 14.31 -5.59 19.13
N SER A 17 13.72 -5.32 17.97
CA SER A 17 12.40 -4.72 17.83
C SER A 17 11.24 -5.68 18.13
N GLY A 18 11.52 -6.96 18.35
CA GLY A 18 10.52 -7.99 18.65
C GLY A 18 9.47 -8.15 17.54
N ASP A 19 8.29 -8.63 17.92
CA ASP A 19 7.18 -8.80 16.98
C ASP A 19 6.68 -7.47 16.41
N THR A 20 6.80 -6.38 17.17
CA THR A 20 6.44 -5.03 16.72
C THR A 20 7.19 -4.62 15.46
N GLY A 21 8.49 -4.95 15.35
CA GLY A 21 9.28 -4.64 14.17
C GLY A 21 8.71 -5.21 12.86
N ARG A 22 7.96 -6.31 12.93
CA ARG A 22 7.32 -6.93 11.76
C ARG A 22 6.19 -6.07 11.19
N LEU A 23 5.53 -5.29 12.04
CA LEU A 23 4.41 -4.40 11.66
C LEU A 23 4.88 -3.13 10.96
N PHE A 24 6.13 -2.71 11.20
CA PHE A 24 6.71 -1.47 10.66
C PHE A 24 7.73 -1.72 9.54
N THR A 25 7.59 -2.82 8.80
CA THR A 25 8.36 -3.05 7.58
C THR A 25 7.69 -2.36 6.39
N ASP A 26 8.45 -1.99 5.36
CA ASP A 26 7.88 -1.41 4.13
C ASP A 26 6.85 -2.33 3.48
N SER A 27 7.08 -3.65 3.52
CA SER A 27 6.11 -4.63 3.02
C SER A 27 4.81 -4.63 3.84
N ALA A 28 4.88 -4.48 5.17
CA ALA A 28 3.69 -4.35 6.01
C ALA A 28 2.94 -3.04 5.74
N ALA A 29 3.65 -1.92 5.59
CA ALA A 29 3.07 -0.64 5.22
C ALA A 29 2.35 -0.71 3.86
N ILE A 30 2.99 -1.29 2.84
CA ILE A 30 2.36 -1.51 1.52
C ILE A 30 1.13 -2.40 1.63
N ARG A 31 1.23 -3.51 2.39
CA ARG A 31 0.11 -4.44 2.60
C ARG A 31 -1.09 -3.74 3.24
N ALA A 32 -0.87 -2.89 4.24
CA ALA A 32 -1.89 -2.10 4.89
C ALA A 32 -2.52 -1.07 3.93
N MET A 33 -1.70 -0.35 3.15
CA MET A 33 -2.21 0.59 2.14
C MET A 33 -3.09 -0.11 1.07
N LEU A 34 -2.71 -1.30 0.61
CA LEU A 34 -3.55 -2.09 -0.32
C LEU A 34 -4.87 -2.55 0.33
N LEU A 35 -4.88 -2.86 1.63
CA LEU A 35 -6.12 -3.17 2.35
C LEU A 35 -7.06 -1.95 2.37
N VAL A 36 -6.52 -0.76 2.60
CA VAL A 36 -7.30 0.50 2.56
C VAL A 36 -7.88 0.75 1.17
N GLU A 37 -7.05 0.66 0.12
CA GLU A 37 -7.49 0.82 -1.28
C GLU A 37 -8.63 -0.14 -1.65
N GLY A 38 -8.48 -1.42 -1.30
CA GLY A 38 -9.52 -2.42 -1.56
C GLY A 38 -10.80 -2.19 -0.77
N ALA A 39 -10.69 -1.84 0.51
CA ALA A 39 -11.83 -1.55 1.36
C ALA A 39 -12.59 -0.30 0.86
N LEU A 40 -11.87 0.73 0.45
CA LEU A 40 -12.43 1.94 -0.15
C LEU A 40 -13.22 1.59 -1.43
N ALA A 41 -12.60 0.90 -2.38
CA ALA A 41 -13.24 0.52 -3.64
C ALA A 41 -14.48 -0.36 -3.42
N LYS A 42 -14.43 -1.30 -2.47
CA LYS A 42 -15.59 -2.14 -2.10
C LYS A 42 -16.76 -1.31 -1.62
N VAL A 43 -16.52 -0.34 -0.74
CA VAL A 43 -17.60 0.50 -0.21
C VAL A 43 -18.12 1.45 -1.28
N GLN A 44 -17.25 2.00 -2.12
CA GLN A 44 -17.64 2.85 -3.25
C GLN A 44 -18.51 2.10 -4.27
N GLY A 45 -18.16 0.85 -4.61
CA GLY A 45 -18.97 0.00 -5.48
C GLY A 45 -20.37 -0.22 -4.93
N LYS A 46 -20.47 -0.59 -3.65
CA LYS A 46 -21.76 -0.79 -2.95
C LYS A 46 -22.62 0.47 -2.88
N LEU A 47 -22.00 1.65 -2.85
CA LEU A 47 -22.69 2.95 -2.82
C LEU A 47 -22.96 3.51 -4.22
N GLY A 48 -22.54 2.83 -5.29
CA GLY A 48 -22.72 3.28 -6.67
C GLY A 48 -21.83 4.46 -7.07
N VAL A 49 -20.76 4.75 -6.33
CA VAL A 49 -19.78 5.81 -6.64
C VAL A 49 -18.87 5.38 -7.81
N ILE A 50 -18.55 4.09 -7.86
CA ILE A 50 -17.88 3.41 -8.98
C ILE A 50 -18.72 2.19 -9.36
N PRO A 51 -18.51 1.55 -10.53
CA PRO A 51 -19.18 0.31 -10.87
C PRO A 51 -18.95 -0.77 -9.79
N ASP A 52 -20.01 -1.46 -9.37
CA ASP A 52 -19.95 -2.47 -8.29
C ASP A 52 -18.96 -3.60 -8.64
N GLU A 53 -18.95 -4.03 -9.91
CA GLU A 53 -17.99 -5.01 -10.44
C GLU A 53 -16.53 -4.55 -10.29
N SER A 54 -16.24 -3.27 -10.56
CA SER A 54 -14.90 -2.70 -10.39
C SER A 54 -14.52 -2.62 -8.92
N GLY A 55 -15.44 -2.22 -8.04
CA GLY A 55 -15.22 -2.22 -6.59
C GLY A 55 -14.90 -3.62 -6.05
N ALA A 56 -15.64 -4.64 -6.50
CA ALA A 56 -15.40 -6.02 -6.13
C ALA A 56 -14.06 -6.56 -6.68
N ALA A 57 -13.72 -6.23 -7.93
CA ALA A 57 -12.46 -6.62 -8.56
C ALA A 57 -11.25 -6.01 -7.85
N ILE A 58 -11.28 -4.70 -7.58
CA ILE A 58 -10.21 -3.99 -6.85
C ILE A 58 -10.04 -4.57 -5.45
N HIS A 59 -11.13 -4.80 -4.71
CA HIS A 59 -11.05 -5.38 -3.37
C HIS A 59 -10.43 -6.78 -3.37
N ARG A 60 -10.79 -7.64 -4.33
CA ARG A 60 -10.16 -8.96 -4.44
C ARG A 60 -8.67 -8.84 -4.76
N ALA A 61 -8.34 -8.04 -5.77
CA ALA A 61 -6.96 -7.83 -6.19
C ALA A 61 -6.11 -7.27 -5.04
N SER A 62 -6.66 -6.36 -4.23
CA SER A 62 -5.94 -5.79 -3.11
C SER A 62 -5.58 -6.83 -2.05
N LEU A 63 -6.33 -7.93 -1.92
CA LEU A 63 -6.04 -9.05 -1.02
C LEU A 63 -4.94 -9.98 -1.53
N GLU A 64 -4.75 -10.07 -2.84
CA GLU A 64 -3.87 -11.08 -3.48
C GLU A 64 -2.57 -10.48 -4.01
N ILE A 65 -2.62 -9.26 -4.54
CA ILE A 65 -1.46 -8.59 -5.16
C ILE A 65 -0.44 -8.19 -4.10
N THR A 66 0.83 -8.44 -4.42
CA THR A 66 1.98 -7.97 -3.67
C THR A 66 2.74 -6.93 -4.47
N VAL A 67 3.05 -5.79 -3.86
CA VAL A 67 3.89 -4.75 -4.47
C VAL A 67 5.24 -4.71 -3.73
N ASP A 68 6.32 -4.78 -4.49
CA ASP A 68 7.68 -4.64 -3.96
C ASP A 68 7.96 -3.16 -3.59
N PRO A 69 8.31 -2.86 -2.32
CA PRO A 69 8.74 -1.51 -1.93
C PRO A 69 9.91 -0.98 -2.77
N GLY A 70 10.87 -1.84 -3.13
CA GLY A 70 12.02 -1.47 -3.95
C GLY A 70 11.62 -0.93 -5.32
N ALA A 71 10.61 -1.55 -5.94
CA ALA A 71 10.10 -1.14 -7.24
C ALA A 71 9.47 0.27 -7.27
N ILE A 72 8.98 0.78 -6.13
CA ILE A 72 8.35 2.11 -6.04
C ILE A 72 9.25 3.18 -5.41
N ALA A 73 10.43 2.81 -4.90
CA ALA A 73 11.34 3.71 -4.18
C ALA A 73 11.77 4.92 -5.03
N ALA A 74 12.12 4.70 -6.31
CA ALA A 74 12.53 5.79 -7.20
C ALA A 74 11.41 6.81 -7.42
N SER A 75 10.17 6.35 -7.65
CA SER A 75 9.04 7.26 -7.79
C SER A 75 8.71 7.98 -6.48
N THR A 76 8.89 7.32 -5.34
CA THR A 76 8.68 7.92 -4.02
C THR A 76 9.66 9.07 -3.80
N GLY A 77 10.95 8.87 -4.12
CA GLY A 77 11.97 9.93 -4.02
C GLY A 77 11.70 11.12 -4.94
N GLN A 78 11.09 10.91 -6.11
CA GLN A 78 10.74 11.99 -7.05
C GLN A 78 9.48 12.76 -6.64
N LYS A 79 8.48 12.06 -6.10
CA LYS A 79 7.15 12.64 -5.79
C LYS A 79 7.02 13.11 -4.34
N GLY A 80 7.95 12.73 -3.47
CA GLY A 80 7.89 13.01 -2.03
C GLY A 80 6.86 12.16 -1.26
N VAL A 81 6.18 11.24 -1.93
CA VAL A 81 5.14 10.36 -1.35
C VAL A 81 5.02 9.06 -2.14
N CYS A 82 4.74 7.94 -1.47
CA CYS A 82 4.77 6.60 -2.07
C CYS A 82 3.49 6.21 -2.81
N VAL A 83 2.32 6.76 -2.43
CA VAL A 83 1.01 6.33 -2.93
C VAL A 83 0.87 6.40 -4.45
N PRO A 84 1.34 7.44 -5.17
CA PRO A 84 1.26 7.44 -6.63
C PRO A 84 2.06 6.32 -7.30
N GLY A 85 3.18 5.90 -6.69
CA GLY A 85 3.97 4.75 -7.17
C GLY A 85 3.26 3.43 -6.87
N LEU A 86 2.71 3.31 -5.65
CA LEU A 86 1.91 2.16 -5.22
C LEU A 86 0.69 1.94 -6.13
N VAL A 87 -0.13 2.97 -6.35
CA VAL A 87 -1.34 2.89 -7.18
C VAL A 87 -0.98 2.52 -8.62
N ALA A 88 0.10 3.07 -9.18
CA ALA A 88 0.55 2.71 -10.53
C ALA A 88 0.98 1.24 -10.61
N ALA A 89 1.74 0.74 -9.62
CA ALA A 89 2.15 -0.66 -9.55
C ALA A 89 0.93 -1.59 -9.37
N PHE A 90 0.02 -1.25 -8.46
CA PHE A 90 -1.20 -2.00 -8.19
C PHE A 90 -2.09 -2.10 -9.43
N ARG A 91 -2.35 -0.99 -10.11
CA ARG A 91 -3.16 -0.96 -11.35
C ARG A 91 -2.56 -1.79 -12.47
N LYS A 92 -1.23 -1.80 -12.58
CA LYS A 92 -0.51 -2.61 -13.57
C LYS A 92 -0.67 -4.10 -13.27
N GLU A 93 -0.45 -4.48 -12.01
CA GLU A 93 -0.49 -5.89 -11.59
C GLU A 93 -1.90 -6.49 -11.61
N MET A 94 -2.94 -5.66 -11.56
CA MET A 94 -4.33 -6.12 -11.72
C MET A 94 -4.64 -6.73 -13.09
N GLU A 95 -3.88 -6.37 -14.14
CA GLU A 95 -4.11 -6.79 -15.53
C GLU A 95 -5.56 -6.64 -16.04
N ALA A 96 -6.35 -5.76 -15.41
CA ALA A 96 -7.76 -5.49 -15.73
C ALA A 96 -8.00 -3.97 -15.83
N PRO A 97 -7.59 -3.32 -16.94
CA PRO A 97 -7.61 -1.85 -17.07
C PRO A 97 -8.98 -1.20 -16.84
N GLU A 98 -10.06 -1.87 -17.23
CA GLU A 98 -11.44 -1.43 -17.06
C GLU A 98 -11.86 -1.30 -15.60
N HIS A 99 -11.28 -2.12 -14.72
CA HIS A 99 -11.52 -2.07 -13.29
C HIS A 99 -10.46 -1.24 -12.56
N SER A 100 -9.19 -1.40 -12.92
CA SER A 100 -8.07 -0.77 -12.22
C SER A 100 -8.06 0.76 -12.38
N ALA A 101 -8.68 1.30 -13.42
CA ALA A 101 -8.91 2.74 -13.58
C ALA A 101 -9.62 3.39 -12.37
N PHE A 102 -10.43 2.63 -11.62
CA PHE A 102 -11.16 3.08 -10.43
C PHE A 102 -10.38 2.88 -9.12
N ALA A 103 -9.19 2.27 -9.12
CA ALA A 103 -8.37 2.21 -7.91
C ALA A 103 -8.01 3.63 -7.46
N HIS A 104 -7.98 3.91 -6.15
CA HIS A 104 -7.71 5.24 -5.59
C HIS A 104 -8.74 6.33 -5.96
N TRP A 105 -9.98 5.96 -6.33
CA TRP A 105 -10.98 6.94 -6.76
C TRP A 105 -11.37 7.91 -5.64
N GLY A 106 -11.10 9.21 -5.83
CA GLY A 106 -11.49 10.27 -4.90
C GLY A 106 -10.71 10.33 -3.58
N ALA A 107 -9.69 9.50 -3.39
CA ALA A 107 -8.79 9.56 -2.23
C ALA A 107 -7.57 10.44 -2.52
N THR A 108 -6.93 10.93 -1.46
CA THR A 108 -5.57 11.50 -1.51
C THR A 108 -4.55 10.54 -0.90
N SER A 109 -3.26 10.82 -1.11
CA SER A 109 -2.17 10.01 -0.56
C SER A 109 -2.21 9.94 0.97
N GLN A 110 -2.61 11.02 1.65
CA GLN A 110 -2.70 11.04 3.10
C GLN A 110 -3.81 10.12 3.63
N ASP A 111 -4.97 10.05 2.97
CA ASP A 111 -6.07 9.17 3.37
C ASP A 111 -5.59 7.70 3.43
N ILE A 112 -4.79 7.29 2.45
CA ILE A 112 -4.27 5.94 2.35
C ILE A 112 -3.16 5.68 3.38
N ILE A 113 -2.21 6.60 3.51
CA ILE A 113 -1.07 6.45 4.43
C ILE A 113 -1.55 6.44 5.88
N ASP A 114 -2.35 7.43 6.28
CA ASP A 114 -2.74 7.60 7.68
C ASP A 114 -3.72 6.49 8.10
N THR A 115 -4.64 6.08 7.23
CA THR A 115 -5.52 4.94 7.52
C THR A 115 -4.74 3.64 7.61
N ALA A 116 -3.75 3.43 6.73
CA ALA A 116 -2.90 2.24 6.78
C ALA A 116 -2.05 2.19 8.06
N LEU A 117 -1.60 3.34 8.56
CA LEU A 117 -0.86 3.43 9.82
C LEU A 117 -1.72 3.06 11.05
N MET A 118 -3.04 3.20 10.96
CA MET A 118 -3.98 2.83 12.04
C MET A 118 -4.35 1.34 12.03
N LEU A 119 -3.99 0.58 10.98
CA LEU A 119 -4.21 -0.86 10.87
C LEU A 119 -3.07 -1.64 11.52
#